data_AF-A0A703UFH6-F1
#
_entry.id   AF-A0A703UFH6-F1
#
_cell.length_a   1.000
_cell.length_b   1.000
_cell.length_c   1.000
_cell.angle_alpha   90.00
_cell.angle_beta   90.00
_cell.angle_gamma   90.00
#
_symmetry.space_group_name_H-M   'P 1'
#
loop_
_entity.id
_entity.type
_entity.pdbx_description
1 polymer ?
#
loop_
_entity_poly.entity_id
_entity_poly.type
_entity_poly.pdbx_seq_one_letter_code
_entity_poly.pdbx_strand_id
1 'polypeptide(L)' 'GCDPSWTGTDHTREHIPVLIYGPKVKPGSLGHRETFADIGQTLATYFGTSPMDYGKNML' A
#
# COMPACT_ATOMS: atom_id res chain seq x y z
N GLY A 1 -2.90 -3.52 -12.59
CA GLY A 1 -2.64 -4.95 -12.62
C GLY A 1 -2.34 -5.34 -14.04
N CYS A 2 -2.71 -6.56 -14.40
CA CYS A 2 -2.55 -7.10 -15.74
C CYS A 2 -3.72 -8.04 -15.96
N ASP A 3 -4.88 -7.46 -16.25
CA ASP A 3 -6.13 -8.21 -16.46
C ASP A 3 -5.97 -9.16 -17.67
N PRO A 4 -6.07 -10.49 -17.47
CA PRO A 4 -5.89 -11.45 -18.56
C PRO A 4 -7.02 -11.42 -19.60
N SER A 5 -8.13 -10.73 -19.31
CA SER A 5 -9.22 -10.49 -20.27
C SER A 5 -9.05 -9.18 -21.05
N TRP A 6 -8.05 -8.37 -20.73
CA TRP A 6 -7.75 -7.13 -21.42
C TRP A 6 -7.20 -7.39 -22.83
N THR A 7 -7.62 -6.57 -23.78
CA THR A 7 -7.11 -6.66 -25.15
C THR A 7 -5.71 -6.04 -25.25
N GLY A 8 -4.77 -6.74 -25.90
CA GLY A 8 -3.39 -6.29 -26.05
C GLY A 8 -2.46 -6.95 -25.04
N THR A 9 -1.32 -6.33 -24.75
CA THR A 9 -0.26 -6.90 -23.90
C THR A 9 0.29 -5.92 -22.86
N ASP A 10 -0.32 -4.75 -22.71
CA ASP A 10 0.08 -3.74 -21.74
C ASP A 10 -0.65 -3.94 -20.40
N HIS A 11 -0.14 -3.32 -19.34
CA HIS A 11 -0.76 -3.35 -18.01
C HIS A 11 -2.08 -2.57 -17.97
N THR A 12 -2.94 -2.95 -17.04
CA THR A 12 -4.18 -2.25 -16.70
C THR A 12 -3.99 -1.34 -15.49
N ARG A 13 -4.58 -0.14 -15.51
CA ARG A 13 -4.53 0.78 -14.35
C ARG A 13 -5.57 0.37 -13.32
N GLU A 14 -5.12 -0.26 -12.24
CA GLU A 14 -5.99 -0.79 -11.18
C GLU A 14 -5.46 -0.41 -9.79
N HIS A 15 -6.36 -0.40 -8.82
CA HIS A 15 -5.99 -0.38 -7.41
C HIS A 15 -5.33 -1.70 -7.01
N ILE A 16 -4.35 -1.66 -6.11
CA ILE A 16 -3.79 -2.87 -5.50
C ILE A 16 -4.47 -3.14 -4.14
N PRO A 17 -4.59 -4.41 -3.74
CA PRO A 17 -4.88 -4.74 -2.35
C PRO A 17 -3.64 -4.55 -1.47
N VAL A 18 -3.85 -4.15 -0.21
CA VAL A 18 -2.81 -4.15 0.82
C VAL A 18 -3.38 -4.83 2.06
N LEU A 19 -2.67 -5.85 2.57
CA LEU A 19 -3.01 -6.53 3.81
C LEU A 19 -1.87 -6.30 4.81
N ILE A 20 -2.21 -5.85 6.01
CA ILE A 20 -1.25 -5.65 7.10
C ILE A 20 -1.65 -6.58 8.24
N TYR A 21 -0.70 -7.38 8.70
CA TYR A 21 -0.92 -8.37 9.76
C TYR A 21 0.23 -8.32 10.77
N GLY A 22 -0.12 -8.38 12.05
CA GLY A 22 0.85 -8.49 13.12
C GLY A 22 0.20 -8.32 14.50
N PRO A 23 0.93 -8.64 15.58
CA PRO A 23 0.38 -8.66 16.94
C PRO A 23 -0.20 -7.31 17.41
N LYS A 24 0.27 -6.20 16.85
CA LYS A 24 -0.12 -4.83 17.21
C LYS A 24 -1.09 -4.18 16.21
N VAL A 25 -1.47 -4.89 15.16
CA VAL A 25 -2.36 -4.35 14.12
C VAL A 25 -3.80 -4.48 14.58
N LYS A 26 -4.52 -3.36 14.65
CA LYS A 26 -5.95 -3.38 14.97
C LYS A 26 -6.73 -3.99 13.81
N PRO A 27 -7.61 -4.99 14.04
CA PRO A 27 -8.46 -5.53 13.00
C PRO A 27 -9.38 -4.46 12.42
N GLY A 28 -9.56 -4.46 11.10
CA GLY A 28 -10.50 -3.57 10.42
C GLY A 28 -10.00 -3.10 9.05
N SER A 29 -10.80 -2.24 8.43
CA SER A 29 -10.41 -1.56 7.19
C SER A 29 -9.57 -0.33 7.51
N LEU A 30 -8.42 -0.19 6.84
CA LEU A 30 -7.59 1.02 6.88
C LEU A 30 -7.99 2.04 5.80
N GLY A 31 -9.09 1.76 5.09
CA GLY A 31 -9.64 2.62 4.04
C GLY A 31 -8.84 2.62 2.75
N HIS A 32 -9.29 3.47 1.81
CA HIS A 32 -8.59 3.72 0.56
C HIS A 32 -7.30 4.51 0.79
N ARG A 33 -6.27 4.26 -0.04
CA ARG A 33 -4.97 4.93 0.01
C ARG A 33 -4.73 5.68 -1.30
N GLU A 34 -4.31 6.93 -1.18
CA GLU A 34 -4.08 7.82 -2.33
C GLU A 34 -2.78 7.50 -3.07
N THR A 35 -1.83 6.81 -2.42
CA THR A 35 -0.52 6.51 -2.99
C THR A 35 0.08 5.23 -2.42
N PHE A 36 0.88 4.54 -3.24
CA PHE A 36 1.64 3.36 -2.79
C PHE A 36 2.76 3.73 -1.81
N ALA A 37 3.15 5.02 -1.77
CA ALA A 37 4.16 5.50 -0.84
C ALA A 37 3.77 5.31 0.64
N ASP A 38 2.48 5.16 0.94
CA ASP A 38 1.99 4.84 2.29
C ASP A 38 2.60 3.54 2.85
N ILE A 39 2.90 2.56 1.98
CA ILE A 39 3.59 1.32 2.36
C ILE A 39 4.99 1.64 2.87
N GLY A 40 5.75 2.42 2.10
CA GLY A 40 7.11 2.84 2.47
C GLY A 40 7.13 3.66 3.75
N GLN A 41 6.24 4.64 3.89
CA GLN A 41 6.16 5.47 5.10
C GLN A 41 5.76 4.65 6.34
N THR A 42 4.90 3.65 6.19
CA THR A 42 4.55 2.71 7.28
C THR A 42 5.76 1.89 7.72
N LEU A 43 6.55 1.38 6.78
CA LEU A 43 7.79 0.65 7.08
C LEU A 43 8.85 1.53 7.74
N ALA A 44 9.07 2.75 7.22
CA ALA A 44 10.01 3.70 7.80
C ALA A 44 9.66 4.02 9.25
N THR A 45 8.36 4.21 9.53
CA THR A 45 7.86 4.45 10.89
C THR A 45 8.06 3.22 11.78
N TYR A 46 7.77 2.02 11.27
CA TYR A 46 7.90 0.77 12.02
C TYR A 46 9.35 0.47 12.43
N PHE A 47 10.32 0.71 11.56
CA PHE A 47 11.74 0.48 11.84
C PHE A 47 12.47 1.68 12.47
N GLY A 48 11.80 2.84 12.61
CA GLY A 48 12.40 4.05 13.16
C GLY A 48 13.48 4.68 12.26
N THR A 49 13.35 4.54 10.94
CA THR A 49 14.26 5.18 9.98
C THR A 49 13.79 6.60 9.61
N SER A 50 14.54 7.29 8.76
CA SER A 50 14.13 8.61 8.26
C SER A 50 12.76 8.55 7.55
N PRO A 51 11.92 9.60 7.67
CA PRO A 51 10.68 9.72 6.91
C PRO A 51 10.91 9.69 5.40
N MET A 52 9.88 9.27 4.66
CA MET A 52 9.84 9.34 3.20
C MET A 52 9.29 10.70 2.76
N ASP A 53 9.64 11.16 1.56
CA ASP A 53 9.11 12.42 1.00
C ASP A 53 7.60 12.36 0.72
N TYR A 54 7.06 11.14 0.53
CA TYR A 54 5.67 10.90 0.21
C TYR A 54 5.06 9.79 1.06
N GLY A 55 3.73 9.83 1.15
CA GLY A 55 2.93 8.83 1.83
C GLY A 55 2.65 9.17 3.29
N LYS A 56 1.76 8.38 3.88
CA LYS A 56 1.30 8.49 5.26
C LYS A 56 1.40 7.11 5.91
N ASN A 57 1.85 7.09 7.16
CA ASN A 57 1.83 5.87 7.97
C ASN A 57 0.37 5.36 8.10
N MET A 58 0.17 4.06 7.90
CA MET A 58 -1.12 3.38 7.94
C MET A 58 -1.45 2.78 9.32
N LEU A 59 -0.48 2.70 10.24
CA LEU A 59 -0.59 2.06 11.56
C LEU A 59 -0.56 3.04 12.73
#